data_AF-A0AAN5CAD0-F1
#
_entry.id   AF-A0AAN5CAD0-F1
#
_cell.length_a   1.000
_cell.length_b   1.000
_cell.length_c   1.000
_cell.angle_alpha   90.00
_cell.angle_beta   90.00
_cell.angle_gamma   90.00
#
_symmetry.space_group_name_H-M   'P 1'
#
loop_
_entity.id
_entity.type
_entity.pdbx_description
1 polymer ?
#
loop_
_entity_poly.entity_id
_entity_poly.type
_entity_poly.pdbx_seq_one_letter_code
_entity_poly.pdbx_strand_id
1 'polypeptide(L)'
;MERGEEDGKRDEKTKEPEEPRAKRGKMGEEVEDEKSSSSSVPFVSYDPSRIIIHRNSLPSILGIVGNPTEILLQIHRIAVNPPERFVPIVHPLEKSIKKAMQDTYWKLIAEDLEKSPPVFTTSISLVNEIKEMLLNGLIPMRDEKRRNEVTARLDINTLQNEVEQGEVDVPSIGSFILSIFSSICAPHRDPEIKEIQSNMHNVPILLRNLMEMTDKIKEDVVSFKLEMRREEVLNAARDYEKHDLESSFSVVKGAKEKLEGWIRKVYESTMEEEDSAEKIEEIVRRVVRRGFIQNLSSSSISDIPFHWRLDLKELEEFSLQRRRFVFIASALYLLTSIHPLSSSSQSSLIPRLVTLCDDLTKDNSEAVLESISVECLNALREEKELNVEKEEKLKVITRLADKEQPLRLLAEKRLDEYVFTMMNDDVSPLPPPPSPLTPLADLFPSLVSTFQRYIIHNEKTFKEIYTNAITSVLVPS
;
A
#
# COMPACT_ATOMS: atom_id res chain seq x y z
N MET A 1 -15.81 35.35 73.22
CA MET A 1 -16.24 36.76 73.15
C MET A 1 -17.08 36.87 71.90
N GLU A 2 -18.38 36.59 72.07
CA GLU A 2 -19.51 37.55 71.91
C GLU A 2 -19.99 37.54 70.45
N ARG A 3 -20.99 36.73 70.07
CA ARG A 3 -22.46 36.85 70.25
C ARG A 3 -23.03 38.21 69.81
N GLY A 4 -23.98 38.13 68.87
CA GLY A 4 -24.90 39.20 68.48
C GLY A 4 -25.81 38.71 67.33
N GLU A 5 -26.84 37.93 67.67
CA GLU A 5 -27.99 37.56 66.83
C GLU A 5 -29.05 38.68 66.87
N GLU A 6 -29.86 38.78 65.80
CA GLU A 6 -31.33 39.08 65.77
C GLU A 6 -31.73 39.17 64.28
N ASP A 7 -32.39 38.21 63.63
CA ASP A 7 -33.68 37.52 63.80
C ASP A 7 -34.88 38.25 63.14
N GLY A 8 -35.67 37.54 62.31
CA GLY A 8 -36.73 38.16 61.50
C GLY A 8 -37.45 37.32 60.42
N LYS A 9 -37.90 36.10 60.75
CA LYS A 9 -39.16 35.39 60.34
C LYS A 9 -39.84 35.52 58.94
N ARG A 10 -40.15 34.30 58.39
CA ARG A 10 -41.44 33.80 57.80
C ARG A 10 -41.94 34.39 56.46
N ASP A 11 -42.65 33.71 55.55
CA ASP A 11 -43.24 32.37 55.40
C ASP A 11 -43.64 32.16 53.91
N GLU A 12 -43.72 30.89 53.49
CA GLU A 12 -44.61 30.24 52.50
C GLU A 12 -45.27 30.97 51.28
N LYS A 13 -45.29 30.20 50.16
CA LYS A 13 -46.45 29.84 49.29
C LYS A 13 -46.70 30.54 47.92
N THR A 14 -46.56 29.71 46.87
CA THR A 14 -47.48 29.40 45.74
C THR A 14 -47.87 30.41 44.64
N LYS A 15 -47.76 29.87 43.40
CA LYS A 15 -48.63 29.95 42.19
C LYS A 15 -48.51 31.16 41.23
N GLU A 16 -48.04 30.84 40.00
CA GLU A 16 -48.65 31.00 38.64
C GLU A 16 -49.49 32.27 38.33
N PRO A 17 -49.75 32.73 37.06
CA PRO A 17 -49.88 31.95 35.80
C PRO A 17 -49.59 32.72 34.46
N GLU A 18 -49.99 32.09 33.33
CA GLU A 18 -50.57 32.67 32.09
C GLU A 18 -49.71 33.02 30.84
N GLU A 19 -49.75 32.07 29.88
CA GLU A 19 -49.95 32.24 28.42
C GLU A 19 -51.02 33.31 28.05
N PRO A 20 -51.13 33.88 26.81
CA PRO A 20 -51.34 33.11 25.55
C PRO A 20 -50.97 33.79 24.19
N ARG A 21 -51.04 33.04 23.07
CA ARG A 21 -52.09 33.12 22.02
C ARG A 21 -51.65 32.65 20.62
N ALA A 22 -52.44 31.72 20.08
CA ALA A 22 -52.36 31.09 18.76
C ALA A 22 -52.96 31.93 17.61
N LYS A 23 -52.62 31.55 16.36
CA LYS A 23 -53.49 31.72 15.17
C LYS A 23 -53.56 30.42 14.35
N ARG A 24 -54.78 29.87 14.25
CA ARG A 24 -55.31 28.90 13.25
C ARG A 24 -55.22 29.50 11.82
N GLY A 25 -55.20 28.79 10.69
CA GLY A 25 -55.29 27.36 10.36
C GLY A 25 -55.76 27.18 8.90
N LYS A 26 -55.51 26.02 8.26
CA LYS A 26 -56.47 25.30 7.40
C LYS A 26 -55.93 23.92 6.97
N MET A 27 -56.79 22.91 7.12
CA MET A 27 -56.64 21.51 6.68
C MET A 27 -56.58 21.36 5.16
N GLY A 28 -55.81 20.37 4.73
CA GLY A 28 -56.00 19.58 3.51
C GLY A 28 -55.28 18.24 3.74
N GLU A 29 -56.05 17.15 3.79
CA GLU A 29 -55.59 15.77 3.90
C GLU A 29 -54.70 15.39 2.71
N GLU A 30 -53.60 14.69 2.98
CA GLU A 30 -53.17 13.53 2.17
C GLU A 30 -52.26 12.68 3.08
N VAL A 31 -52.72 11.45 3.33
CA VAL A 31 -52.00 10.42 4.10
C VAL A 31 -51.14 9.67 3.10
N GLU A 32 -49.82 9.77 3.22
CA GLU A 32 -48.89 8.82 2.59
C GLU A 32 -48.15 8.03 3.67
N ASP A 33 -48.24 6.72 3.54
CA ASP A 33 -47.74 5.69 4.44
C ASP A 33 -46.23 5.79 4.69
N GLU A 34 -45.82 6.03 5.93
CA GLU A 34 -44.46 5.75 6.40
C GLU A 34 -44.23 4.23 6.46
N LYS A 35 -43.67 3.66 5.39
CA LYS A 35 -42.99 2.36 5.47
C LYS A 35 -41.65 2.54 6.15
N SER A 36 -41.54 1.90 7.32
CA SER A 36 -40.33 1.62 8.09
C SER A 36 -39.09 1.41 7.22
N SER A 37 -38.17 2.36 7.27
CA SER A 37 -36.83 2.25 6.68
C SER A 37 -36.00 1.22 7.46
N SER A 38 -35.87 0.00 6.93
CA SER A 38 -34.84 -0.93 7.38
C SER A 38 -33.47 -0.39 6.94
N SER A 39 -32.69 0.12 7.88
CA SER A 39 -31.33 0.57 7.68
C SER A 39 -30.40 -0.63 7.44
N SER A 40 -30.28 -1.07 6.19
CA SER A 40 -29.12 -1.85 5.75
C SER A 40 -27.98 -0.88 5.48
N VAL A 41 -26.85 -1.10 6.16
CA VAL A 41 -25.60 -0.38 5.88
C VAL A 41 -25.29 -0.57 4.39
N PRO A 42 -25.07 0.49 3.60
CA PRO A 42 -24.80 0.33 2.19
C PRO A 42 -23.45 -0.37 2.04
N PHE A 43 -23.50 -1.65 1.67
CA PHE A 43 -22.37 -2.36 1.11
C PHE A 43 -21.90 -1.52 -0.09
N VAL A 44 -20.67 -1.02 -0.06
CA VAL A 44 -20.11 -0.25 -1.17
C VAL A 44 -19.86 -1.23 -2.32
N SER A 45 -20.94 -1.59 -3.00
CA SER A 45 -20.94 -2.34 -4.24
C SER A 45 -20.56 -1.37 -5.34
N TYR A 46 -19.28 -1.29 -5.67
CA TYR A 46 -18.90 -0.67 -6.94
C TYR A 46 -19.60 -1.43 -8.06
N ASP A 47 -20.44 -0.74 -8.84
CA ASP A 47 -20.89 -1.23 -10.14
C ASP A 47 -19.61 -1.40 -10.98
N PRO A 48 -19.20 -2.65 -11.26
CA PRO A 48 -18.03 -2.90 -12.06
C PRO A 48 -18.11 -2.18 -13.41
N SER A 49 -19.30 -1.90 -13.95
CA SER A 49 -19.53 -1.26 -15.25
C SER A 49 -19.14 0.22 -15.28
N ARG A 50 -19.03 0.90 -14.13
CA ARG A 50 -18.81 2.35 -14.04
C ARG A 50 -17.78 2.73 -12.95
N ILE A 51 -16.69 1.98 -12.84
CA ILE A 51 -15.63 2.28 -11.87
C ILE A 51 -14.96 3.61 -12.26
N ILE A 52 -15.24 4.68 -11.52
CA ILE A 52 -14.57 5.98 -11.66
C ILE A 52 -13.36 5.99 -10.74
N ILE A 53 -12.16 5.96 -11.33
CA ILE A 53 -10.91 5.99 -10.60
C ILE A 53 -10.55 7.46 -10.34
N HIS A 54 -10.68 7.88 -9.08
CA HIS A 54 -10.32 9.21 -8.63
C HIS A 54 -9.74 9.11 -7.23
N ARG A 55 -8.95 10.11 -6.81
CA ARG A 55 -8.35 10.20 -5.48
C ARG A 55 -9.28 9.77 -4.34
N ASN A 56 -10.49 10.34 -4.30
CA ASN A 56 -11.43 10.13 -3.20
C ASN A 56 -12.14 8.76 -3.25
N SER A 57 -12.29 8.15 -4.44
CA SER A 57 -12.93 6.83 -4.59
C SER A 57 -11.94 5.68 -4.48
N LEU A 58 -10.65 5.94 -4.74
CA LEU A 58 -9.61 4.92 -4.83
C LEU A 58 -9.49 4.04 -3.56
N PRO A 59 -9.42 4.59 -2.33
CA PRO A 59 -9.34 3.75 -1.13
C PRO A 59 -10.49 2.76 -1.03
N SER A 60 -11.71 3.24 -1.28
CA SER A 60 -12.91 2.42 -1.23
C SER A 60 -12.97 1.38 -2.35
N ILE A 61 -12.52 1.71 -3.56
CA ILE A 61 -12.42 0.75 -4.68
C ILE A 61 -11.46 -0.39 -4.34
N LEU A 62 -10.35 -0.07 -3.67
CA LEU A 62 -9.34 -1.03 -3.21
C LEU A 62 -9.72 -1.71 -1.88
N GLY A 63 -10.88 -1.40 -1.32
CA GLY A 63 -11.31 -1.92 -0.02
C GLY A 63 -10.43 -1.50 1.15
N ILE A 64 -9.63 -0.45 1.02
CA ILE A 64 -8.74 0.03 2.07
C ILE A 64 -9.57 0.72 3.15
N VAL A 65 -9.57 0.14 4.34
CA VAL A 65 -10.25 0.65 5.53
C VAL A 65 -9.21 0.87 6.63
N GLY A 66 -9.33 1.97 7.35
CA GLY A 66 -8.45 2.31 8.46
C GLY A 66 -8.56 3.76 8.87
N ASN A 67 -7.69 4.18 9.79
CA ASN A 67 -7.51 5.60 10.04
C ASN A 67 -6.81 6.29 8.84
N PRO A 68 -6.84 7.63 8.73
CA PRO A 68 -6.24 8.33 7.58
C PRO A 68 -4.78 7.96 7.31
N THR A 69 -3.98 7.73 8.35
CA THR A 69 -2.58 7.34 8.23
C THR A 69 -2.41 5.92 7.66
N GLU A 70 -3.22 4.96 8.12
CA GLU A 70 -3.20 3.59 7.58
C GLU A 70 -3.61 3.57 6.10
N ILE A 71 -4.63 4.36 5.73
CA ILE A 71 -5.06 4.50 4.34
C ILE A 71 -3.93 5.07 3.49
N LEU A 72 -3.31 6.16 3.95
CA LEU A 72 -2.19 6.80 3.25
C LEU A 72 -1.02 5.82 3.03
N LEU A 73 -0.62 5.07 4.06
CA LEU A 73 0.47 4.09 3.96
C LEU A 73 0.16 2.97 2.95
N GLN A 74 -1.09 2.50 2.90
CA GLN A 74 -1.48 1.47 1.93
C GLN A 74 -1.52 2.03 0.50
N ILE A 75 -2.07 3.22 0.30
CA ILE A 75 -2.09 3.90 -1.00
C ILE A 75 -0.67 4.15 -1.50
N HIS A 76 0.21 4.64 -0.62
CA HIS A 76 1.61 4.87 -0.94
C HIS A 76 2.34 3.59 -1.35
N ARG A 77 2.15 2.48 -0.61
CA ARG A 77 2.70 1.18 -0.98
C ARG A 77 2.24 0.71 -2.35
N ILE A 78 0.96 0.93 -2.68
CA ILE A 78 0.41 0.60 -4.00
C ILE A 78 1.02 1.48 -5.09
N ALA A 79 1.29 2.75 -4.81
CA ALA A 79 1.89 3.65 -5.79
C ALA A 79 3.37 3.33 -6.08
N VAL A 80 4.15 3.00 -5.03
CA VAL A 80 5.58 2.67 -5.14
C VAL A 80 5.81 1.25 -5.65
N ASN A 81 5.09 0.27 -5.09
CA ASN A 81 5.23 -1.16 -5.36
C ASN A 81 3.88 -1.74 -5.77
N PRO A 82 3.39 -1.42 -6.97
CA PRO A 82 2.05 -1.80 -7.37
C PRO A 82 1.95 -3.32 -7.53
N PRO A 83 0.94 -3.97 -6.94
CA PRO A 83 0.76 -5.41 -7.07
C PRO A 83 0.49 -5.78 -8.52
N GLU A 84 0.80 -7.01 -8.92
CA GLU A 84 0.41 -7.50 -10.25
C GLU A 84 -1.11 -7.45 -10.42
N ARG A 85 -1.82 -7.80 -9.34
CA ARG A 85 -3.27 -7.92 -9.27
C ARG A 85 -3.84 -7.04 -8.15
N PHE A 86 -4.84 -6.21 -8.46
CA PHE A 86 -5.50 -5.35 -7.46
C PHE A 86 -6.63 -6.09 -6.76
N VAL A 87 -6.32 -6.70 -5.62
CA VAL A 87 -7.29 -7.39 -4.78
C VAL A 87 -7.74 -6.48 -3.63
N PRO A 88 -9.05 -6.38 -3.34
CA PRO A 88 -9.53 -5.61 -2.21
C PRO A 88 -8.93 -6.08 -0.88
N ILE A 89 -8.50 -5.14 -0.04
CA ILE A 89 -7.88 -5.44 1.26
C ILE A 89 -8.96 -5.50 2.33
N VAL A 90 -9.55 -6.68 2.54
CA VAL A 90 -10.64 -6.83 3.52
C VAL A 90 -10.10 -6.77 4.95
N HIS A 91 -10.64 -5.85 5.77
CA HIS A 91 -10.23 -5.70 7.16
C HIS A 91 -10.63 -6.95 8.00
N PRO A 92 -9.78 -7.45 8.93
CA PRO A 92 -10.06 -8.68 9.68
C PRO A 92 -11.39 -8.67 10.45
N LEU A 93 -11.73 -7.54 11.08
CA LEU A 93 -12.99 -7.37 11.79
C LEU A 93 -14.19 -7.41 10.83
N GLU A 94 -14.10 -6.73 9.70
CA GLU A 94 -15.15 -6.71 8.68
C GLU A 94 -15.37 -8.13 8.14
N LYS A 95 -14.29 -8.85 7.87
CA LYS A 95 -14.33 -10.26 7.45
C LYS A 95 -15.04 -11.14 8.47
N SER A 96 -14.74 -10.98 9.77
CA SER A 96 -15.39 -11.74 10.84
C SER A 96 -16.88 -11.40 10.98
N ILE A 97 -17.24 -10.12 10.91
CA ILE A 97 -18.64 -9.67 10.98
C ILE A 97 -19.41 -10.19 9.76
N LYS A 98 -18.87 -10.00 8.55
CA LYS A 98 -19.47 -10.50 7.30
C LYS A 98 -19.69 -12.00 7.37
N LYS A 99 -18.69 -12.76 7.83
CA LYS A 99 -18.81 -14.21 8.02
C LYS A 99 -19.90 -14.60 9.02
N ALA A 100 -19.96 -13.95 10.19
CA ALA A 100 -20.97 -14.24 11.20
C ALA A 100 -22.41 -13.94 10.72
N MET A 101 -22.60 -12.85 9.97
CA MET A 101 -23.88 -12.52 9.35
C MET A 101 -24.26 -13.54 8.27
N GLN A 102 -23.32 -13.89 7.39
CA GLN A 102 -23.52 -14.90 6.35
C GLN A 102 -23.84 -16.27 6.96
N ASP A 103 -23.14 -16.71 7.99
CA ASP A 103 -23.40 -17.99 8.66
C ASP A 103 -24.81 -18.03 9.29
N THR A 104 -25.30 -16.91 9.83
CA THR A 104 -26.69 -16.80 10.31
C THR A 104 -27.69 -16.87 9.15
N TYR A 105 -27.40 -16.19 8.05
CA TYR A 105 -28.24 -16.19 6.85
C TYR A 105 -28.35 -17.59 6.22
N TRP A 106 -27.25 -18.35 6.15
CA TRP A 106 -27.27 -19.72 5.64
C TRP A 106 -28.04 -20.69 6.53
N LYS A 107 -28.04 -20.48 7.85
CA LYS A 107 -28.88 -21.25 8.78
C LYS A 107 -30.35 -21.00 8.53
N LEU A 108 -30.76 -19.75 8.32
CA LEU A 108 -32.14 -19.41 8.00
C LEU A 108 -32.63 -20.12 6.72
N ILE A 109 -31.80 -20.15 5.67
CA ILE A 109 -32.14 -20.86 4.43
C ILE A 109 -32.29 -22.37 4.68
N ALA A 110 -31.41 -22.98 5.47
CA ALA A 110 -31.53 -24.39 5.82
C ALA A 110 -32.82 -24.67 6.61
N GLU A 111 -33.13 -23.86 7.62
CA GLU A 111 -34.35 -23.97 8.42
C GLU A 111 -35.63 -23.80 7.59
N ASP A 112 -35.64 -22.88 6.63
CA ASP A 112 -36.77 -22.66 5.72
C ASP A 112 -37.02 -23.88 4.82
N LEU A 113 -35.95 -24.52 4.34
CA LEU A 113 -36.02 -25.70 3.48
C LEU A 113 -36.34 -27.00 4.23
N GLU A 114 -36.06 -27.06 5.54
CA GLU A 114 -36.39 -28.21 6.40
C GLU A 114 -37.87 -28.24 6.83
N LYS A 115 -38.60 -27.12 6.70
CA LYS A 115 -40.04 -27.06 7.02
C LYS A 115 -40.86 -28.00 6.14
N SER A 116 -42.03 -28.41 6.64
CA SER A 116 -42.98 -29.26 5.91
C SER A 116 -44.35 -28.55 5.80
N PRO A 117 -44.73 -27.99 4.63
CA PRO A 117 -43.98 -27.97 3.36
C PRO A 117 -42.76 -27.00 3.40
N PRO A 118 -41.74 -27.22 2.54
CA PRO A 118 -40.56 -26.37 2.47
C PRO A 118 -40.92 -24.96 2.03
N VAL A 119 -40.27 -23.96 2.64
CA VAL A 119 -40.47 -22.54 2.33
C VAL A 119 -39.33 -22.06 1.44
N PHE A 120 -39.65 -21.58 0.24
CA PHE A 120 -38.64 -21.11 -0.73
C PHE A 120 -38.46 -19.59 -0.78
N THR A 121 -39.18 -18.82 0.04
CA THR A 121 -39.17 -17.36 -0.01
C THR A 121 -37.76 -16.76 0.06
N THR A 122 -36.95 -17.19 1.03
CA THR A 122 -35.57 -16.73 1.20
C THR A 122 -34.66 -17.19 0.06
N SER A 123 -34.83 -18.42 -0.42
CA SER A 123 -34.07 -18.99 -1.54
C SER A 123 -34.35 -18.27 -2.87
N ILE A 124 -35.61 -17.93 -3.16
CA ILE A 124 -35.99 -17.13 -4.34
C ILE A 124 -35.37 -15.74 -4.26
N SER A 125 -35.42 -15.10 -3.08
CA SER A 125 -34.78 -13.79 -2.87
C SER A 125 -33.29 -13.84 -3.17
N LEU A 126 -32.60 -14.91 -2.74
CA LEU A 126 -31.17 -15.09 -3.02
C LEU A 126 -30.89 -15.27 -4.52
N VAL A 127 -31.67 -16.08 -5.22
CA VAL A 127 -31.53 -16.26 -6.67
C VAL A 127 -31.75 -14.94 -7.40
N ASN A 128 -32.69 -14.13 -6.92
CA ASN A 128 -32.91 -12.80 -7.44
C ASN A 128 -31.73 -11.86 -7.18
N GLU A 129 -31.10 -11.91 -6.01
CA GLU A 129 -29.90 -11.15 -5.71
C GLU A 129 -28.74 -11.52 -6.65
N ILE A 130 -28.54 -12.83 -6.90
CA ILE A 130 -27.54 -13.31 -7.87
C ILE A 130 -27.87 -12.81 -9.29
N LYS A 131 -29.14 -12.85 -9.71
CA LYS A 131 -29.60 -12.28 -10.99
C LYS A 131 -29.25 -10.80 -11.09
N GLU A 132 -29.56 -10.01 -10.07
CA GLU A 132 -29.26 -8.58 -10.07
C GLU A 132 -27.75 -8.32 -10.09
N MET A 133 -26.93 -9.09 -9.38
CA MET A 133 -25.47 -8.97 -9.46
C MET A 133 -24.92 -9.32 -10.85
N LEU A 134 -25.45 -10.38 -11.48
CA LEU A 134 -25.10 -10.76 -12.83
C LEU A 134 -25.42 -9.64 -13.83
N LEU A 135 -26.63 -9.07 -13.74
CA LEU A 135 -27.09 -8.01 -14.64
C LEU A 135 -26.47 -6.64 -14.33
N ASN A 136 -26.16 -6.32 -13.09
CA ASN A 136 -25.71 -4.98 -12.67
C ASN A 136 -24.21 -4.91 -12.42
N GLY A 137 -23.42 -5.75 -13.10
CA GLY A 137 -21.97 -5.63 -13.00
C GLY A 137 -21.12 -6.67 -13.69
N LEU A 138 -21.59 -7.92 -13.72
CA LEU A 138 -20.79 -9.03 -14.22
C LEU A 138 -20.97 -9.26 -15.72
N ILE A 139 -22.21 -9.17 -16.22
CA ILE A 139 -22.52 -9.28 -17.63
C ILE A 139 -22.43 -7.89 -18.29
N PRO A 140 -21.57 -7.70 -19.30
CA PRO A 140 -21.46 -6.43 -20.00
C PRO A 140 -22.81 -5.93 -20.54
N MET A 141 -23.09 -4.63 -20.43
CA MET A 141 -24.33 -4.03 -20.95
C MET A 141 -24.55 -4.29 -22.44
N ARG A 142 -23.46 -4.43 -23.21
CA ARG A 142 -23.49 -4.74 -24.65
C ARG A 142 -23.92 -6.18 -24.98
N ASP A 143 -23.97 -7.09 -24.01
CA ASP A 143 -24.35 -8.48 -24.23
C ASP A 143 -25.84 -8.73 -23.98
N GLU A 144 -26.67 -8.07 -24.79
CA GLU A 144 -28.13 -8.12 -24.65
C GLU A 144 -28.67 -9.56 -24.69
N LYS A 145 -28.07 -10.41 -25.53
CA LYS A 145 -28.47 -11.82 -25.65
C LYS A 145 -28.37 -12.54 -24.30
N ARG A 146 -27.20 -12.49 -23.64
CA ARG A 146 -27.00 -13.18 -22.36
C ARG A 146 -27.82 -12.53 -21.25
N ARG A 147 -27.97 -11.20 -21.26
CA ARG A 147 -28.83 -10.49 -20.29
C ARG A 147 -30.29 -10.92 -20.38
N ASN A 148 -30.82 -11.05 -21.60
CA ASN A 148 -32.19 -11.50 -21.82
C ASN A 148 -32.38 -12.96 -21.39
N GLU A 149 -31.40 -13.83 -21.66
CA GLU A 149 -31.40 -15.23 -21.21
C GLU A 149 -31.46 -15.34 -19.68
N VAL A 150 -30.61 -14.58 -18.97
CA VAL A 150 -30.61 -14.50 -17.50
C VAL A 150 -31.93 -13.97 -16.97
N THR A 151 -32.46 -12.90 -17.58
CA THR A 151 -33.70 -12.27 -17.15
C THR A 151 -34.88 -13.22 -17.24
N ALA A 152 -34.95 -14.00 -18.33
CA ALA A 152 -36.01 -14.96 -18.59
C ALA A 152 -35.92 -16.19 -17.68
N ARG A 153 -34.73 -16.80 -17.52
CA ARG A 153 -34.58 -18.04 -16.75
C ARG A 153 -34.69 -17.83 -15.24
N LEU A 154 -34.24 -16.68 -14.73
CA LEU A 154 -34.25 -16.32 -13.31
C LEU A 154 -35.36 -15.30 -12.99
N ASP A 155 -36.50 -15.37 -13.69
CA ASP A 155 -37.65 -14.52 -13.40
C ASP A 155 -38.34 -14.92 -12.08
N ILE A 156 -38.54 -13.95 -11.18
CA ILE A 156 -39.07 -14.20 -9.83
C ILE A 156 -40.47 -14.80 -9.90
N ASN A 157 -41.35 -14.26 -10.75
CA ASN A 157 -42.74 -14.71 -10.83
C ASN A 157 -42.81 -16.15 -11.36
N THR A 158 -41.95 -16.46 -12.34
CA THR A 158 -41.84 -17.80 -12.92
C THR A 158 -41.35 -18.80 -11.88
N LEU A 159 -40.30 -18.46 -11.11
CA LEU A 159 -39.80 -19.30 -10.03
C LEU A 159 -40.83 -19.49 -8.90
N GLN A 160 -41.60 -18.45 -8.56
CA GLN A 160 -42.68 -18.55 -7.57
C GLN A 160 -43.78 -19.50 -8.05
N ASN A 161 -44.20 -19.39 -9.31
CA ASN A 161 -45.19 -20.29 -9.89
C ASN A 161 -44.72 -21.75 -9.90
N GLU A 162 -43.45 -22.00 -10.26
CA GLU A 162 -42.86 -23.34 -10.21
C GLU A 162 -42.84 -23.88 -8.78
N VAL A 163 -42.60 -23.05 -7.76
CA VAL A 163 -42.66 -23.45 -6.34
C VAL A 163 -44.07 -23.83 -5.93
N GLU A 164 -45.06 -23.00 -6.28
CA GLU A 164 -46.47 -23.25 -5.94
C GLU A 164 -47.01 -24.53 -6.58
N GLN A 165 -46.52 -24.87 -7.77
CA GLN A 165 -46.85 -26.11 -8.47
C GLN A 165 -46.04 -27.32 -8.00
N GLY A 166 -44.99 -27.11 -7.18
CA GLY A 166 -44.10 -28.16 -6.71
C GLY A 166 -43.17 -28.73 -7.79
N GLU A 167 -42.92 -27.98 -8.86
CA GLU A 167 -42.15 -28.41 -10.04
C GLU A 167 -40.73 -27.82 -10.12
N VAL A 168 -40.28 -27.07 -9.11
CA VAL A 168 -38.94 -26.43 -9.13
C VAL A 168 -37.81 -27.46 -9.20
N ASP A 169 -36.99 -27.31 -10.24
CA ASP A 169 -35.70 -27.99 -10.38
C ASP A 169 -34.55 -27.06 -10.00
N VAL A 170 -34.15 -27.11 -8.71
CA VAL A 170 -33.03 -26.30 -8.18
C VAL A 170 -31.68 -26.66 -8.83
N PRO A 171 -31.30 -27.95 -9.01
CA PRO A 171 -30.10 -28.31 -9.76
C PRO A 171 -30.02 -27.73 -11.18
N SER A 172 -31.14 -27.67 -11.91
CA SER A 172 -31.21 -27.03 -13.23
C SER A 172 -30.92 -25.53 -13.17
N ILE A 173 -31.49 -24.82 -12.18
CA ILE A 173 -31.20 -23.40 -11.95
C ILE A 173 -29.72 -23.19 -11.61
N GLY A 174 -29.17 -24.01 -10.72
CA GLY A 174 -27.76 -23.95 -10.35
C GLY A 174 -26.83 -24.23 -11.53
N SER A 175 -27.15 -25.22 -12.36
CA SER A 175 -26.40 -25.54 -13.59
C SER A 175 -26.39 -24.37 -14.57
N PHE A 176 -27.53 -23.69 -14.74
CA PHE A 176 -27.62 -22.50 -15.58
C PHE A 176 -26.72 -21.37 -15.06
N ILE A 177 -26.77 -21.05 -13.76
CA ILE A 177 -25.92 -20.01 -13.16
C ILE A 177 -24.44 -20.37 -13.29
N LEU A 178 -24.06 -21.62 -13.03
CA LEU A 178 -22.67 -22.08 -13.18
C LEU A 178 -22.17 -22.03 -14.63
N SER A 179 -23.05 -22.25 -15.61
CA SER A 179 -22.70 -22.09 -17.03
C SER A 179 -22.34 -20.64 -17.36
N ILE A 180 -23.05 -19.67 -16.76
CA ILE A 180 -22.72 -18.25 -16.89
C ILE A 180 -21.40 -17.96 -16.19
N PHE A 181 -21.21 -18.42 -14.96
CA PHE A 181 -19.96 -18.24 -14.22
C PHE A 181 -18.76 -18.74 -15.01
N SER A 182 -18.84 -19.96 -15.57
CA SER A 182 -17.79 -20.56 -16.39
C SER A 182 -17.42 -19.71 -17.61
N SER A 183 -18.36 -18.89 -18.12
CA SER A 183 -18.13 -18.03 -19.28
C SER A 183 -17.51 -16.67 -18.93
N ILE A 184 -17.57 -16.23 -17.67
CA ILE A 184 -17.15 -14.89 -17.23
C ILE A 184 -16.02 -14.89 -16.19
N CYS A 185 -15.79 -16.00 -15.50
CA CYS A 185 -14.76 -16.10 -14.46
C CYS A 185 -13.35 -16.21 -15.05
N ALA A 186 -12.34 -15.97 -14.21
CA ALA A 186 -10.95 -16.25 -14.58
C ALA A 186 -10.68 -17.78 -14.65
N PRO A 187 -9.79 -18.26 -15.55
CA PRO A 187 -9.54 -19.70 -15.73
C PRO A 187 -9.10 -20.44 -14.46
N HIS A 188 -8.49 -19.73 -13.50
CA HIS A 188 -8.08 -20.32 -12.23
C HIS A 188 -9.27 -20.69 -11.31
N ARG A 189 -10.50 -20.28 -11.63
CA ARG A 189 -11.74 -20.62 -10.92
C ARG A 189 -12.41 -21.88 -11.46
N ASP A 190 -12.02 -22.38 -12.64
CA ASP A 190 -12.63 -23.56 -13.27
C ASP A 190 -12.67 -24.80 -12.37
N PRO A 191 -11.63 -25.12 -11.56
CA PRO A 191 -11.69 -26.27 -10.65
C PRO A 191 -12.78 -26.12 -9.59
N GLU A 192 -12.94 -24.91 -9.05
CA GLU A 192 -13.92 -24.58 -8.01
C GLU A 192 -15.34 -24.68 -8.58
N ILE A 193 -15.57 -24.19 -9.80
CA ILE A 193 -16.86 -24.34 -10.50
C ILE A 193 -17.22 -25.81 -10.70
N LYS A 194 -16.26 -26.65 -11.12
CA LYS A 194 -16.48 -28.09 -11.31
C LYS A 194 -16.81 -28.81 -9.99
N GLU A 195 -16.22 -28.38 -8.89
CA GLU A 195 -16.53 -28.92 -7.56
C GLU A 195 -17.98 -28.60 -7.16
N ILE A 196 -18.42 -27.35 -7.36
CA ILE A 196 -19.82 -26.96 -7.12
C ILE A 196 -20.75 -27.76 -8.03
N GLN A 197 -20.36 -27.95 -9.29
CA GLN A 197 -21.14 -28.73 -10.26
C GLN A 197 -21.32 -30.20 -9.86
N SER A 198 -20.35 -30.77 -9.14
CA SER A 198 -20.40 -32.17 -8.67
C SER A 198 -21.26 -32.36 -7.43
N ASN A 199 -21.55 -31.28 -6.68
CA ASN A 199 -22.20 -31.31 -5.37
C ASN A 199 -23.59 -30.64 -5.35
N MET A 200 -24.32 -30.63 -6.48
CA MET A 200 -25.62 -29.94 -6.59
C MET A 200 -26.78 -30.55 -5.79
N HIS A 201 -26.60 -31.75 -5.24
CA HIS A 201 -27.67 -32.48 -4.54
C HIS A 201 -28.06 -31.84 -3.20
N ASN A 202 -27.16 -31.06 -2.58
CA ASN A 202 -27.43 -30.33 -1.35
C ASN A 202 -27.82 -28.88 -1.66
N VAL A 203 -29.13 -28.59 -1.66
CA VAL A 203 -29.67 -27.27 -2.04
C VAL A 203 -29.14 -26.12 -1.18
N PRO A 204 -29.14 -26.18 0.16
CA PRO A 204 -28.55 -25.12 0.99
C PRO A 204 -27.08 -24.82 0.65
N ILE A 205 -26.26 -25.88 0.46
CA ILE A 205 -24.84 -25.73 0.12
C ILE A 205 -24.67 -25.16 -1.29
N LEU A 206 -25.49 -25.61 -2.25
CA LEU A 206 -25.48 -25.08 -3.63
C LEU A 206 -25.75 -23.58 -3.64
N LEU A 207 -26.82 -23.13 -2.97
CA LEU A 207 -27.19 -21.72 -2.89
C LEU A 207 -26.09 -20.87 -2.26
N ARG A 208 -25.48 -21.36 -1.18
CA ARG A 208 -24.32 -20.74 -0.56
C ARG A 208 -23.14 -20.60 -1.53
N ASN A 209 -22.77 -21.71 -2.19
CA ASN A 209 -21.65 -21.75 -3.11
C ASN A 209 -21.86 -20.82 -4.32
N LEU A 210 -23.09 -20.72 -4.84
CA LEU A 210 -23.42 -19.81 -5.94
C LEU A 210 -23.22 -18.35 -5.54
N MET A 211 -23.69 -17.95 -4.36
CA MET A 211 -23.50 -16.59 -3.85
C MET A 211 -22.01 -16.29 -3.57
N GLU A 212 -21.30 -17.18 -2.88
CA GLU A 212 -19.86 -17.02 -2.61
C GLU A 212 -19.03 -16.93 -3.91
N MET A 213 -19.39 -17.71 -4.94
CA MET A 213 -18.76 -17.64 -6.26
C MET A 213 -19.10 -16.32 -6.98
N THR A 214 -20.32 -15.80 -6.83
CA THR A 214 -20.71 -14.49 -7.40
C THR A 214 -19.84 -13.37 -6.82
N ASP A 215 -19.62 -13.36 -5.50
CA ASP A 215 -18.71 -12.43 -4.81
C ASP A 215 -17.28 -12.52 -5.36
N LYS A 216 -16.76 -13.74 -5.52
CA LYS A 216 -15.42 -14.00 -6.08
C LYS A 216 -15.27 -13.50 -7.52
N ILE A 217 -16.27 -13.75 -8.37
CA ILE A 217 -16.25 -13.28 -9.77
C ILE A 217 -16.31 -11.74 -9.81
N LYS A 218 -17.05 -11.11 -8.89
CA LYS A 218 -17.07 -9.65 -8.78
C LYS A 218 -15.68 -9.08 -8.45
N GLU A 219 -14.98 -9.66 -7.49
CA GLU A 219 -13.59 -9.31 -7.18
C GLU A 219 -12.68 -9.49 -8.41
N ASP A 220 -12.87 -10.58 -9.17
CA ASP A 220 -12.13 -10.85 -10.39
C ASP A 220 -12.35 -9.76 -11.45
N VAL A 221 -13.60 -9.34 -11.68
CA VAL A 221 -13.94 -8.27 -12.64
C VAL A 221 -13.39 -6.91 -12.21
N VAL A 222 -13.47 -6.57 -10.92
CA VAL A 222 -12.91 -5.30 -10.39
C VAL A 222 -11.40 -5.28 -10.57
N SER A 223 -10.71 -6.35 -10.15
CA SER A 223 -9.26 -6.50 -10.30
C SER A 223 -8.83 -6.33 -11.76
N PHE A 224 -9.48 -7.05 -12.68
CA PHE A 224 -9.20 -6.96 -14.11
C PHE A 224 -9.38 -5.54 -14.65
N LYS A 225 -10.42 -4.82 -14.23
CA LYS A 225 -10.67 -3.43 -14.67
C LYS A 225 -9.67 -2.43 -14.11
N LEU A 226 -9.14 -2.67 -12.92
CA LEU A 226 -8.06 -1.87 -12.34
C LEU A 226 -6.74 -2.15 -13.04
N GLU A 227 -6.46 -3.42 -13.37
CA GLU A 227 -5.29 -3.81 -14.15
C GLU A 227 -5.29 -3.18 -15.55
N MET A 228 -6.43 -3.20 -16.24
CA MET A 228 -6.57 -2.55 -17.56
C MET A 228 -6.37 -1.03 -17.52
N ARG A 229 -6.58 -0.40 -16.36
CA ARG A 229 -6.44 1.05 -16.14
C ARG A 229 -5.38 1.37 -15.09
N ARG A 230 -4.32 0.56 -15.06
CA ARG A 230 -3.27 0.63 -14.05
C ARG A 230 -2.70 2.04 -13.87
N GLU A 231 -2.41 2.74 -14.97
CA GLU A 231 -1.89 4.11 -14.90
C GLU A 231 -2.87 5.10 -14.24
N GLU A 232 -4.17 4.98 -14.48
CA GLU A 232 -5.19 5.80 -13.79
C GLU A 232 -5.19 5.52 -12.28
N VAL A 233 -5.05 4.25 -11.88
CA VAL A 233 -4.94 3.84 -10.47
C VAL A 233 -3.72 4.46 -9.81
N LEU A 234 -2.55 4.38 -10.46
CA LEU A 234 -1.30 4.94 -9.94
C LEU A 234 -1.36 6.47 -9.85
N ASN A 235 -1.96 7.15 -10.85
CA ASN A 235 -2.12 8.60 -10.80
C ASN A 235 -3.07 9.02 -9.67
N ALA A 236 -4.21 8.34 -9.49
CA ALA A 236 -5.11 8.60 -8.38
C ALA A 236 -4.45 8.36 -7.00
N ALA A 237 -3.53 7.39 -6.90
CA ALA A 237 -2.74 7.15 -5.69
C ALA A 237 -1.75 8.30 -5.41
N ARG A 238 -1.04 8.78 -6.44
CA ARG A 238 -0.16 9.96 -6.32
C ARG A 238 -0.92 11.22 -5.94
N ASP A 239 -2.10 11.45 -6.54
CA ASP A 239 -2.96 12.57 -6.21
C ASP A 239 -3.44 12.52 -4.75
N TYR A 240 -3.61 11.30 -4.20
CA TYR A 240 -3.96 11.11 -2.79
C TYR A 240 -2.82 11.53 -1.88
N GLU A 241 -1.60 11.05 -2.14
CA GLU A 241 -0.40 11.43 -1.38
C GLU A 241 -0.10 12.94 -1.47
N LYS A 242 -0.20 13.53 -2.67
CA LYS A 242 -0.01 14.97 -2.86
C LYS A 242 -1.00 15.78 -2.05
N HIS A 243 -2.28 15.41 -2.09
CA HIS A 243 -3.32 16.12 -1.35
C HIS A 243 -3.14 15.99 0.18
N ASP A 244 -2.71 14.83 0.67
CA ASP A 244 -2.43 14.63 2.10
C ASP A 244 -1.25 15.49 2.57
N LEU A 245 -0.18 15.57 1.77
CA LEU A 245 0.96 16.44 2.04
C LEU A 245 0.55 17.93 2.08
N GLU A 246 -0.22 18.38 1.08
CA GLU A 246 -0.74 19.74 1.01
C GLU A 246 -1.64 20.07 2.22
N SER A 247 -2.50 19.13 2.60
CA SER A 247 -3.35 19.26 3.78
C SER A 247 -2.51 19.37 5.05
N SER A 248 -1.42 18.59 5.14
CA SER A 248 -0.48 18.65 6.27
C SER A 248 0.21 20.01 6.41
N PHE A 249 0.46 20.75 5.32
CA PHE A 249 1.02 22.11 5.40
C PHE A 249 0.06 23.11 6.07
N SER A 250 -1.25 22.92 5.94
CA SER A 250 -2.24 23.78 6.60
C SER A 250 -2.29 23.55 8.12
N VAL A 251 -1.97 22.32 8.56
CA VAL A 251 -2.03 21.91 9.97
C VAL A 251 -0.71 22.21 10.68
N VAL A 252 0.42 21.92 10.04
CA VAL A 252 1.75 22.03 10.64
C VAL A 252 2.42 23.34 10.18
N LYS A 253 2.36 24.35 11.05
CA LYS A 253 3.02 25.64 10.82
C LYS A 253 4.52 25.46 10.56
N GLY A 254 5.04 26.07 9.50
CA GLY A 254 6.47 26.01 9.17
C GLY A 254 6.90 24.77 8.36
N ALA A 255 5.99 23.81 8.12
CA ALA A 255 6.35 22.56 7.44
C ALA A 255 6.72 22.78 5.97
N LYS A 256 6.00 23.66 5.27
CA LYS A 256 6.27 24.01 3.88
C LYS A 256 7.62 24.72 3.75
N GLU A 257 7.88 25.71 4.61
CA GLU A 257 9.13 26.46 4.63
C GLU A 257 10.32 25.56 4.95
N LYS A 258 10.14 24.61 5.88
CA LYS A 258 11.18 23.60 6.18
C LYS A 258 11.47 22.70 4.98
N LEU A 259 10.42 22.27 4.26
CA LEU A 259 10.58 21.47 3.04
C LEU A 259 11.30 22.27 1.94
N GLU A 260 10.84 23.49 1.64
CA GLU A 260 11.46 24.36 0.64
C GLU A 260 12.90 24.71 1.00
N GLY A 261 13.19 24.94 2.29
CA GLY A 261 14.53 25.15 2.80
C GLY A 261 15.43 23.91 2.63
N TRP A 262 14.90 22.70 2.84
CA TRP A 262 15.63 21.46 2.55
C TRP A 262 15.92 21.33 1.05
N ILE A 263 14.93 21.56 0.18
CA ILE A 263 15.10 21.49 -1.28
C ILE A 263 16.16 22.50 -1.74
N ARG A 264 16.09 23.73 -1.24
CA ARG A 264 17.06 24.79 -1.54
C ARG A 264 18.48 24.41 -1.13
N LYS A 265 18.67 23.88 0.08
CA LYS A 265 19.98 23.42 0.56
C LYS A 265 20.56 22.31 -0.34
N VAL A 266 19.73 21.35 -0.75
CA VAL A 266 20.16 20.27 -1.66
C VAL A 266 20.54 20.85 -3.01
N TYR A 267 19.70 21.73 -3.55
CA TYR A 267 19.97 22.44 -4.81
C TYR A 267 21.31 23.19 -4.74
N GLU A 268 21.50 24.07 -3.76
CA GLU A 268 22.72 24.85 -3.53
C GLU A 268 23.98 23.97 -3.43
N SER A 269 23.88 22.80 -2.78
CA SER A 269 24.99 21.86 -2.67
C SER A 269 25.33 21.10 -3.96
N THR A 270 24.46 21.16 -4.96
CA THR A 270 24.55 20.39 -6.21
C THR A 270 24.48 21.26 -7.46
N MET A 271 24.50 22.59 -7.31
CA MET A 271 24.39 23.53 -8.43
C MET A 271 25.56 23.32 -9.40
N GLU A 272 25.24 23.41 -10.69
CA GLU A 272 26.21 23.39 -11.78
C GLU A 272 26.25 24.78 -12.43
N GLU A 273 27.41 25.19 -12.96
CA GLU A 273 27.61 26.54 -13.54
C GLU A 273 26.66 26.84 -14.72
N GLU A 274 26.15 25.80 -15.39
CA GLU A 274 25.26 25.89 -16.55
C GLU A 274 23.76 25.71 -16.22
N ASP A 275 23.38 25.72 -14.94
CA ASP A 275 21.98 25.56 -14.52
C ASP A 275 21.10 26.71 -15.07
N SER A 276 20.23 26.41 -16.02
CA SER A 276 19.28 27.36 -16.61
C SER A 276 17.82 26.94 -16.38
N ALA A 277 16.91 27.91 -16.38
CA ALA A 277 15.48 27.66 -16.16
C ALA A 277 14.83 26.75 -17.23
N GLU A 278 15.41 26.68 -18.44
CA GLU A 278 14.92 25.83 -19.54
C GLU A 278 15.08 24.32 -19.25
N LYS A 279 15.99 23.94 -18.32
CA LYS A 279 16.29 22.55 -17.95
C LYS A 279 15.75 22.14 -16.58
N ILE A 280 14.70 22.80 -16.08
CA ILE A 280 14.25 22.62 -14.69
C ILE A 280 13.91 21.16 -14.32
N GLU A 281 13.44 20.36 -15.27
CA GLU A 281 13.15 18.94 -15.03
C GLU A 281 14.41 18.13 -14.72
N GLU A 282 15.53 18.44 -15.37
CA GLU A 282 16.83 17.81 -15.13
C GLU A 282 17.40 18.25 -13.77
N ILE A 283 17.24 19.53 -13.43
CA ILE A 283 17.62 20.06 -12.12
C ILE A 283 16.81 19.38 -11.01
N VAL A 284 15.48 19.27 -11.16
CA VAL A 284 14.61 18.54 -10.22
C VAL A 284 15.09 17.10 -10.09
N ARG A 285 15.32 16.41 -11.21
CA ARG A 285 15.81 15.02 -11.22
C ARG A 285 17.09 14.85 -10.39
N ARG A 286 18.07 15.73 -10.58
CA ARG A 286 19.33 15.77 -9.84
C ARG A 286 19.11 16.05 -8.35
N VAL A 287 18.32 17.05 -8.00
CA VAL A 287 18.02 17.44 -6.62
C VAL A 287 17.32 16.31 -5.86
N VAL A 288 16.31 15.66 -6.46
CA VAL A 288 15.60 14.55 -5.82
C VAL A 288 16.56 13.38 -5.52
N ARG A 289 17.38 12.98 -6.50
CA ARG A 289 18.34 11.87 -6.35
C ARG A 289 19.43 12.19 -5.32
N ARG A 290 20.01 13.38 -5.37
CA ARG A 290 21.01 13.81 -4.39
C ARG A 290 20.41 13.94 -2.99
N GLY A 291 19.20 14.48 -2.89
CA GLY A 291 18.47 14.57 -1.63
C GLY A 291 18.18 13.19 -1.03
N PHE A 292 17.78 12.21 -1.85
CA PHE A 292 17.61 10.83 -1.42
C PHE A 292 18.92 10.25 -0.86
N ILE A 293 20.04 10.37 -1.57
CA ILE A 293 21.36 9.88 -1.11
C ILE A 293 21.78 10.58 0.19
N GLN A 294 21.57 11.89 0.30
CA GLN A 294 21.84 12.65 1.54
C GLN A 294 20.98 12.15 2.71
N ASN A 295 19.71 11.79 2.45
CA ASN A 295 18.83 11.21 3.47
C ASN A 295 19.35 9.86 3.98
N LEU A 296 19.99 9.03 3.14
CA LEU A 296 20.62 7.77 3.58
C LEU A 296 21.78 7.97 4.56
N SER A 297 22.39 9.16 4.56
CA SER A 297 23.47 9.54 5.46
C SER A 297 22.99 10.29 6.71
N SER A 298 21.69 10.57 6.79
CA SER A 298 21.12 11.35 7.89
C SER A 298 21.18 10.60 9.21
N SER A 299 21.55 11.31 10.28
CA SER A 299 21.67 10.71 11.61
C SER A 299 20.40 10.86 12.44
N SER A 300 19.48 11.73 12.04
CA SER A 300 18.21 11.98 12.74
C SER A 300 17.03 12.02 11.78
N ILE A 301 15.87 11.54 12.25
CA ILE A 301 14.57 11.65 11.57
C ILE A 301 14.18 13.12 11.34
N SER A 302 14.71 14.04 12.16
CA SER A 302 14.49 15.49 12.00
C SER A 302 15.04 16.05 10.69
N ASP A 303 16.06 15.39 10.15
CA ASP A 303 16.81 15.82 8.96
C ASP A 303 16.12 15.32 7.68
N ILE A 304 15.30 14.27 7.81
CA ILE A 304 14.50 13.71 6.72
C ILE A 304 13.25 14.61 6.51
N PRO A 305 13.08 15.15 5.29
CA PRO A 305 11.96 16.01 4.95
C PRO A 305 10.62 15.25 4.97
N PHE A 306 9.53 15.98 5.14
CA PHE A 306 8.23 15.41 5.53
C PHE A 306 7.68 14.38 4.53
N HIS A 307 7.78 14.64 3.23
CA HIS A 307 7.26 13.77 2.18
C HIS A 307 8.05 12.48 1.97
N TRP A 308 9.29 12.41 2.47
CA TRP A 308 10.09 11.19 2.52
C TRP A 308 9.83 10.33 3.77
N ARG A 309 8.98 10.80 4.71
CA ARG A 309 8.71 10.07 5.96
C ARG A 309 7.77 8.89 5.79
N LEU A 310 7.02 8.81 4.69
CA LEU A 310 6.25 7.61 4.36
C LEU A 310 7.18 6.41 4.11
N ASP A 311 8.39 6.68 3.64
CA ASP A 311 9.46 5.72 3.34
C ASP A 311 10.48 5.57 4.48
N LEU A 312 10.16 5.98 5.71
CA LEU A 312 11.13 6.00 6.82
C LEU A 312 11.78 4.65 7.07
N LYS A 313 10.99 3.57 7.04
CA LYS A 313 11.48 2.21 7.28
C LYS A 313 12.39 1.77 6.14
N GLU A 314 11.97 2.03 4.91
CA GLU A 314 12.69 1.70 3.69
C GLU A 314 14.01 2.49 3.61
N LEU A 315 14.01 3.78 3.94
CA LEU A 315 15.21 4.61 4.04
C LEU A 315 16.18 4.10 5.12
N GLU A 316 15.66 3.61 6.25
CA GLU A 316 16.52 2.98 7.27
C GLU A 316 17.16 1.70 6.75
N GLU A 317 16.41 0.83 6.08
CA GLU A 317 16.92 -0.38 5.43
C GLU A 317 17.98 -0.02 4.36
N PHE A 318 17.74 1.01 3.55
CA PHE A 318 18.69 1.49 2.54
C PHE A 318 19.95 2.11 3.15
N SER A 319 19.81 2.86 4.25
CA SER A 319 20.95 3.41 4.99
C SER A 319 21.84 2.32 5.56
N LEU A 320 21.22 1.21 5.99
CA LEU A 320 21.91 0.05 6.52
C LEU A 320 22.63 -0.70 5.40
N GLN A 321 21.94 -0.95 4.26
CA GLN A 321 22.56 -1.53 3.07
C GLN A 321 23.77 -0.70 2.62
N ARG A 322 23.62 0.62 2.47
CA ARG A 322 24.74 1.54 2.16
C ARG A 322 25.93 1.31 3.11
N ARG A 323 25.69 1.20 4.42
CA ARG A 323 26.74 0.95 5.42
C ARG A 323 27.41 -0.42 5.24
N ARG A 324 26.66 -1.47 4.92
CA ARG A 324 27.20 -2.82 4.62
C ARG A 324 28.18 -2.75 3.45
N PHE A 325 27.78 -2.12 2.34
CA PHE A 325 28.65 -1.95 1.16
C PHE A 325 29.95 -1.21 1.52
N VAL A 326 29.84 -0.12 2.28
CA VAL A 326 31.00 0.68 2.72
C VAL A 326 31.96 -0.15 3.57
N PHE A 327 31.45 -0.92 4.53
CA PHE A 327 32.27 -1.75 5.41
C PHE A 327 32.98 -2.86 4.64
N ILE A 328 32.25 -3.60 3.80
CA ILE A 328 32.83 -4.69 3.00
C ILE A 328 33.86 -4.14 2.01
N ALA A 329 33.53 -3.08 1.28
CA ALA A 329 34.45 -2.48 0.30
C ALA A 329 35.71 -1.94 0.97
N SER A 330 35.57 -1.25 2.10
CA SER A 330 36.71 -0.74 2.87
C SER A 330 37.60 -1.87 3.40
N ALA A 331 37.00 -2.93 3.94
CA ALA A 331 37.75 -4.08 4.44
C ALA A 331 38.50 -4.83 3.32
N LEU A 332 37.83 -5.09 2.19
CA LEU A 332 38.45 -5.71 1.02
C LEU A 332 39.56 -4.84 0.43
N TYR A 333 39.39 -3.52 0.42
CA TYR A 333 40.43 -2.61 -0.03
C TYR A 333 41.67 -2.64 0.86
N LEU A 334 41.49 -2.61 2.20
CA LEU A 334 42.60 -2.77 3.13
C LEU A 334 43.29 -4.12 2.93
N LEU A 335 42.52 -5.20 2.83
CA LEU A 335 43.04 -6.54 2.64
C LEU A 335 43.87 -6.65 1.35
N THR A 336 43.32 -6.20 0.22
CA THR A 336 44.00 -6.22 -1.08
C THR A 336 45.22 -5.29 -1.13
N SER A 337 45.22 -4.18 -0.37
CA SER A 337 46.39 -3.31 -0.24
C SER A 337 47.54 -3.97 0.52
N ILE A 338 47.23 -4.92 1.43
CA ILE A 338 48.20 -5.68 2.20
C ILE A 338 48.70 -6.90 1.40
N HIS A 339 47.76 -7.64 0.83
CA HIS A 339 48.05 -8.77 -0.04
C HIS A 339 46.94 -8.93 -1.09
N PRO A 340 47.27 -8.89 -2.39
CA PRO A 340 46.27 -9.10 -3.44
C PRO A 340 45.81 -10.57 -3.44
N LEU A 341 44.60 -10.80 -2.92
CA LEU A 341 44.00 -12.12 -2.88
C LEU A 341 43.83 -12.73 -4.28
N SER A 342 43.99 -14.05 -4.37
CA SER A 342 43.64 -14.81 -5.58
C SER A 342 42.15 -14.73 -5.91
N SER A 343 41.77 -14.89 -7.18
CA SER A 343 40.36 -14.84 -7.62
C SER A 343 39.48 -15.86 -6.88
N SER A 344 40.02 -17.05 -6.57
CA SER A 344 39.33 -18.08 -5.78
C SER A 344 39.04 -17.61 -4.36
N SER A 345 40.01 -17.00 -3.68
CA SER A 345 39.83 -16.50 -2.32
C SER A 345 38.87 -15.31 -2.27
N GLN A 346 38.91 -14.42 -3.26
CA GLN A 346 37.94 -13.32 -3.35
C GLN A 346 36.51 -13.85 -3.54
N SER A 347 36.33 -14.83 -4.43
CA SER A 347 35.02 -15.42 -4.71
C SER A 347 34.40 -16.14 -3.52
N SER A 348 35.20 -16.67 -2.59
CA SER A 348 34.72 -17.29 -1.36
C SER A 348 34.55 -16.31 -0.21
N LEU A 349 35.37 -15.25 -0.15
CA LEU A 349 35.34 -14.27 0.94
C LEU A 349 34.15 -13.32 0.83
N ILE A 350 33.86 -12.79 -0.37
CA ILE A 350 32.80 -11.79 -0.55
C ILE A 350 31.45 -12.28 -0.03
N PRO A 351 30.95 -13.50 -0.37
CA PRO A 351 29.70 -14.01 0.17
C PRO A 351 29.71 -14.14 1.70
N ARG A 352 30.83 -14.58 2.30
CA ARG A 352 30.98 -14.68 3.76
C ARG A 352 30.86 -13.32 4.44
N LEU A 353 31.51 -12.29 3.87
CA LEU A 353 31.42 -10.91 4.37
C LEU A 353 30.01 -10.33 4.22
N VAL A 354 29.31 -10.63 3.12
CA VAL A 354 27.91 -10.23 2.93
C VAL A 354 27.02 -10.83 4.01
N THR A 355 27.15 -12.15 4.27
CA THR A 355 26.38 -12.83 5.33
C THR A 355 26.67 -12.27 6.72
N LEU A 356 27.93 -11.99 7.06
CA LEU A 356 28.25 -11.34 8.35
C LEU A 356 27.62 -9.95 8.48
N CYS A 357 27.52 -9.23 7.37
CA CYS A 357 26.88 -7.92 7.33
C CYS A 357 25.35 -8.00 7.39
N ASP A 358 24.73 -9.16 7.17
CA ASP A 358 23.27 -9.29 7.21
C ASP A 358 22.69 -9.04 8.61
N ASP A 359 23.48 -9.31 9.65
CA ASP A 359 23.13 -9.03 11.04
C ASP A 359 23.40 -7.58 11.46
N LEU A 360 23.93 -6.73 10.57
CA LEU A 360 24.23 -5.33 10.90
C LEU A 360 22.95 -4.60 11.31
N THR A 361 23.03 -3.87 12.40
CA THR A 361 22.03 -2.95 12.94
C THR A 361 22.71 -1.61 13.26
N LYS A 362 21.92 -0.62 13.72
CA LYS A 362 22.47 0.67 14.13
C LYS A 362 23.45 0.55 15.32
N ASP A 363 23.27 -0.46 16.18
CA ASP A 363 23.92 -0.54 17.49
C ASP A 363 25.05 -1.59 17.58
N ASN A 364 25.18 -2.49 16.60
CA ASN A 364 26.18 -3.58 16.63
C ASN A 364 27.32 -3.42 15.60
N SER A 365 27.53 -2.21 15.09
CA SER A 365 28.51 -1.96 14.01
C SER A 365 29.94 -2.40 14.39
N GLU A 366 30.34 -2.22 15.65
CA GLU A 366 31.66 -2.64 16.15
C GLU A 366 31.82 -4.18 16.11
N ALA A 367 30.85 -4.92 16.62
CA ALA A 367 30.89 -6.40 16.65
C ALA A 367 30.91 -7.03 15.24
N VAL A 368 30.17 -6.43 14.29
CA VAL A 368 30.19 -6.87 12.89
C VAL A 368 31.56 -6.60 12.26
N LEU A 369 32.16 -5.43 12.52
CA LEU A 369 33.48 -5.10 12.01
C LEU A 369 34.59 -5.98 12.62
N GLU A 370 34.48 -6.38 13.88
CA GLU A 370 35.35 -7.39 14.47
C GLU A 370 35.24 -8.73 13.74
N SER A 371 34.02 -9.17 13.46
CA SER A 371 33.77 -10.41 12.70
C SER A 371 34.34 -10.35 11.28
N ILE A 372 34.18 -9.21 10.59
CA ILE A 372 34.78 -8.95 9.27
C ILE A 372 36.31 -9.00 9.37
N SER A 373 36.90 -8.37 10.39
CA SER A 373 38.35 -8.38 10.61
C SER A 373 38.87 -9.81 10.80
N VAL A 374 38.17 -10.64 11.57
CA VAL A 374 38.53 -12.05 11.77
C VAL A 374 38.47 -12.82 10.45
N GLU A 375 37.44 -12.59 9.63
CA GLU A 375 37.30 -13.29 8.37
C GLU A 375 38.35 -12.87 7.33
N CYS A 376 38.73 -11.59 7.30
CA CYS A 376 39.87 -11.13 6.51
C CYS A 376 41.20 -11.77 6.96
N LEU A 377 41.39 -11.98 8.26
CA LEU A 377 42.57 -12.69 8.78
C LEU A 377 42.57 -14.17 8.41
N ASN A 378 41.40 -14.81 8.42
CA ASN A 378 41.23 -16.20 7.97
C ASN A 378 41.60 -16.33 6.49
N ALA A 379 41.18 -15.40 5.64
CA ALA A 379 41.54 -15.38 4.22
C ALA A 379 43.06 -15.28 4.00
N LEU A 380 43.78 -14.44 4.75
CA LEU A 380 45.25 -14.39 4.69
C LEU A 380 45.91 -15.67 5.18
N ARG A 381 45.30 -16.35 6.17
CA ARG A 381 45.80 -17.64 6.69
C ARG A 381 45.63 -18.75 5.66
N GLU A 382 44.50 -18.78 4.95
CA GLU A 382 44.23 -19.71 3.85
C GLU A 382 45.27 -19.55 2.72
N GLU A 383 45.69 -18.31 2.42
CA GLU A 383 46.75 -18.02 1.45
C GLU A 383 48.18 -18.15 2.00
N LYS A 384 48.35 -18.52 3.28
CA LYS A 384 49.64 -18.66 3.98
C LYS A 384 50.47 -17.38 4.04
N GLU A 385 49.82 -16.23 3.98
CA GLU A 385 50.44 -14.91 3.91
C GLU A 385 50.29 -14.10 5.21
N LEU A 386 49.75 -14.71 6.27
CA LEU A 386 49.54 -14.06 7.56
C LEU A 386 50.86 -13.91 8.35
N ASN A 387 51.16 -12.69 8.78
CA ASN A 387 52.22 -12.38 9.74
C ASN A 387 51.72 -11.31 10.75
N VAL A 388 52.50 -11.07 11.82
CA VAL A 388 52.10 -10.14 12.91
C VAL A 388 51.89 -8.71 12.40
N GLU A 389 52.73 -8.24 11.48
CA GLU A 389 52.63 -6.88 10.91
C GLU A 389 51.34 -6.70 10.09
N LYS A 390 50.97 -7.69 9.26
CA LYS A 390 49.75 -7.69 8.46
C LYS A 390 48.50 -7.80 9.33
N GLU A 391 48.58 -8.57 10.43
CA GLU A 391 47.51 -8.66 11.42
C GLU A 391 47.23 -7.30 12.08
N GLU A 392 48.27 -6.59 12.51
CA GLU A 392 48.12 -5.25 13.10
C GLU A 392 47.53 -4.24 12.10
N LYS A 393 47.93 -4.32 10.83
CA LYS A 393 47.35 -3.47 9.77
C LYS A 393 45.87 -3.77 9.52
N LEU A 394 45.44 -5.02 9.58
CA LEU A 394 44.04 -5.40 9.40
C LEU A 394 43.16 -5.05 10.61
N LYS A 395 43.71 -4.95 11.82
CA LYS A 395 42.96 -4.45 12.99
C LYS A 395 42.39 -3.05 12.80
N VAL A 396 42.87 -2.28 11.81
CA VAL A 396 42.29 -0.99 11.42
C VAL A 396 40.83 -1.13 10.93
N ILE A 397 40.39 -2.32 10.50
CA ILE A 397 39.00 -2.59 10.11
C ILE A 397 38.00 -2.26 11.23
N THR A 398 38.33 -2.54 12.50
CA THR A 398 37.42 -2.24 13.62
C THR A 398 37.19 -0.73 13.78
N ARG A 399 38.17 0.09 13.35
CA ARG A 399 38.06 1.56 13.37
C ARG A 399 37.13 2.12 12.29
N LEU A 400 36.63 1.30 11.36
CA LEU A 400 35.61 1.73 10.39
C LEU A 400 34.27 2.05 11.07
N ALA A 401 34.08 1.69 12.34
CA ALA A 401 32.91 2.09 13.12
C ALA A 401 32.82 3.62 13.27
N ASP A 402 33.98 4.29 13.32
CA ASP A 402 34.09 5.75 13.37
C ASP A 402 33.62 6.37 12.05
N LYS A 403 32.78 7.40 12.14
CA LYS A 403 32.24 8.14 10.99
C LYS A 403 33.31 9.01 10.33
N GLU A 404 34.35 9.42 11.06
CA GLU A 404 35.40 10.31 10.56
C GLU A 404 36.59 9.54 9.94
N GLN A 405 36.52 8.22 9.93
CA GLN A 405 37.59 7.39 9.40
C GLN A 405 37.77 7.67 7.87
N PRO A 406 38.99 8.01 7.40
CA PRO A 406 39.19 8.48 6.02
C PRO A 406 38.82 7.49 4.91
N LEU A 407 39.07 6.19 5.13
CA LEU A 407 38.73 5.15 4.17
C LEU A 407 37.21 4.94 4.07
N ARG A 408 36.50 5.01 5.19
CA ARG A 408 35.05 4.99 5.25
C ARG A 408 34.48 6.18 4.48
N LEU A 409 34.94 7.40 4.77
CA LEU A 409 34.51 8.60 4.06
C LEU A 409 34.77 8.51 2.55
N LEU A 410 35.91 7.95 2.15
CA LEU A 410 36.24 7.72 0.75
C LEU A 410 35.29 6.71 0.10
N ALA A 411 35.03 5.57 0.75
CA ALA A 411 34.13 4.54 0.26
C ALA A 411 32.69 5.04 0.19
N GLU A 412 32.23 5.78 1.21
CA GLU A 412 30.93 6.46 1.24
C GLU A 412 30.78 7.43 0.07
N LYS A 413 31.72 8.35 -0.11
CA LYS A 413 31.68 9.32 -1.22
C LYS A 413 31.65 8.63 -2.59
N ARG A 414 32.47 7.60 -2.79
CA ARG A 414 32.50 6.86 -4.07
C ARG A 414 31.23 6.05 -4.31
N LEU A 415 30.63 5.50 -3.26
CA LEU A 415 29.37 4.78 -3.33
C LEU A 415 28.23 5.73 -3.68
N ASP A 416 28.15 6.86 -3.00
CA ASP A 416 27.14 7.88 -3.23
C ASP A 416 27.20 8.43 -4.66
N GLU A 417 28.41 8.69 -5.18
CA GLU A 417 28.59 9.16 -6.55
C GLU A 417 28.22 8.08 -7.58
N TYR A 418 28.64 6.83 -7.33
CA TYR A 418 28.32 5.72 -8.23
C TYR A 418 26.81 5.44 -8.28
N VAL A 419 26.14 5.41 -7.12
CA VAL A 419 24.68 5.27 -7.02
C VAL A 419 23.99 6.44 -7.72
N PHE A 420 24.48 7.67 -7.56
CA PHE A 420 23.95 8.82 -8.30
C PHE A 420 24.03 8.64 -9.82
N THR A 421 25.18 8.24 -10.35
CA THR A 421 25.36 7.95 -11.79
C THR A 421 24.38 6.87 -12.26
N MET A 422 24.30 5.75 -11.55
CA MET A 422 23.40 4.63 -11.90
C MET A 422 21.91 5.01 -11.87
N MET A 423 21.53 6.02 -11.10
CA MET A 423 20.14 6.48 -11.01
C MET A 423 19.79 7.52 -12.08
N ASN A 424 20.76 8.15 -12.74
CA ASN A 424 20.55 9.13 -13.79
C ASN A 424 20.66 8.52 -15.20
N ASP A 425 21.56 7.56 -15.37
CA ASP A 425 21.87 6.99 -16.67
C ASP A 425 20.97 5.79 -16.99
N ASP A 426 20.18 5.87 -18.06
CA ASP A 426 19.53 4.71 -18.69
C ASP A 426 20.55 3.85 -19.49
N VAL A 427 21.83 3.95 -19.17
CA VAL A 427 22.93 3.36 -19.94
C VAL A 427 23.03 1.87 -19.63
N SER A 428 22.76 1.06 -20.66
CA SER A 428 23.02 -0.37 -20.67
C SER A 428 24.21 -0.66 -21.60
N PRO A 429 25.29 -1.31 -21.12
CA PRO A 429 25.49 -1.86 -19.78
C PRO A 429 25.91 -0.80 -18.75
N LEU A 430 25.64 -1.08 -17.46
CA LEU A 430 26.02 -0.22 -16.33
C LEU A 430 27.56 -0.04 -16.27
N PRO A 431 28.06 1.17 -15.95
CA PRO A 431 29.49 1.41 -15.81
C PRO A 431 30.06 0.58 -14.65
N PRO A 432 31.33 0.13 -14.72
CA PRO A 432 31.94 -0.63 -13.63
C PRO A 432 32.11 0.23 -12.37
N PRO A 433 31.93 -0.33 -11.16
CA PRO A 433 32.09 0.43 -9.92
C PRO A 433 33.55 0.85 -9.71
N PRO A 434 33.80 2.09 -9.24
CA PRO A 434 35.13 2.54 -8.91
C PRO A 434 35.66 1.76 -7.69
N SER A 435 36.98 1.57 -7.60
CA SER A 435 37.63 1.10 -6.36
C SER A 435 37.19 2.00 -5.19
N PRO A 436 36.92 1.52 -3.97
CA PRO A 436 37.04 0.15 -3.49
C PRO A 436 35.82 -0.76 -3.76
N LEU A 437 34.82 -0.29 -4.51
CA LEU A 437 33.53 -0.97 -4.69
C LEU A 437 33.56 -2.06 -5.77
N THR A 438 34.62 -2.11 -6.59
CA THR A 438 34.77 -3.05 -7.72
C THR A 438 34.45 -4.50 -7.38
N PRO A 439 34.86 -5.08 -6.23
CA PRO A 439 34.53 -6.46 -5.88
C PRO A 439 33.04 -6.73 -5.64
N LEU A 440 32.23 -5.67 -5.45
CA LEU A 440 30.80 -5.76 -5.14
C LEU A 440 29.91 -5.49 -6.35
N ALA A 441 30.47 -5.49 -7.56
CA ALA A 441 29.77 -5.15 -8.81
C ALA A 441 28.43 -5.88 -8.98
N ASP A 442 28.40 -7.18 -8.68
CA ASP A 442 27.23 -8.04 -8.90
C ASP A 442 26.04 -7.73 -7.97
N LEU A 443 26.28 -7.00 -6.86
CA LEU A 443 25.25 -6.68 -5.88
C LEU A 443 24.51 -5.35 -6.17
N PHE A 444 25.06 -4.51 -7.05
CA PHE A 444 24.48 -3.20 -7.35
C PHE A 444 23.17 -3.21 -8.16
N PRO A 445 22.95 -4.10 -9.15
CA PRO A 445 21.73 -4.05 -9.96
C PRO A 445 20.42 -4.20 -9.15
N SER A 446 20.40 -5.08 -8.14
CA SER A 446 19.23 -5.27 -7.27
C SER A 446 19.00 -4.08 -6.33
N LEU A 447 20.07 -3.46 -5.84
CA LEU A 447 20.02 -2.25 -5.02
C LEU A 447 19.44 -1.07 -5.81
N VAL A 448 19.98 -0.83 -7.00
CA VAL A 448 19.59 0.30 -7.85
C VAL A 448 18.15 0.20 -8.29
N SER A 449 17.70 -0.98 -8.75
CA SER A 449 16.30 -1.18 -9.13
C SER A 449 15.33 -0.95 -7.97
N THR A 450 15.76 -1.23 -6.72
CA THR A 450 14.96 -0.93 -5.54
C THR A 450 14.91 0.56 -5.25
N PHE A 451 16.05 1.25 -5.21
CA PHE A 451 16.11 2.70 -4.94
C PHE A 451 15.37 3.51 -6.01
N GLN A 452 15.53 3.14 -7.28
CA GLN A 452 14.91 3.82 -8.42
C GLN A 452 13.38 3.88 -8.28
N ARG A 453 12.72 2.83 -7.76
CA ARG A 453 11.26 2.82 -7.58
C ARG A 453 10.79 3.95 -6.66
N TYR A 454 11.43 4.11 -5.51
CA TYR A 454 11.10 5.15 -4.52
C TYR A 454 11.40 6.55 -5.05
N ILE A 455 12.56 6.72 -5.69
CA ILE A 455 12.97 8.01 -6.25
C ILE A 455 12.04 8.45 -7.38
N ILE A 456 11.75 7.56 -8.33
CA ILE A 456 10.88 7.86 -9.46
C ILE A 456 9.46 8.15 -8.99
N HIS A 457 8.95 7.40 -8.01
CA HIS A 457 7.65 7.69 -7.40
C HIS A 457 7.63 9.08 -6.74
N ASN A 458 8.62 9.39 -5.90
CA ASN A 458 8.72 10.68 -5.22
C ASN A 458 8.84 11.83 -6.22
N GLU A 459 9.70 11.68 -7.24
CA GLU A 459 9.90 12.65 -8.32
C GLU A 459 8.59 12.93 -9.05
N LYS A 460 7.83 11.89 -9.44
CA LYS A 460 6.56 12.03 -10.16
C LYS A 460 5.46 12.64 -9.28
N THR A 461 5.40 12.26 -8.01
CA THR A 461 4.33 12.68 -7.08
C THR A 461 4.50 14.14 -6.65
N PHE A 462 5.72 14.57 -6.38
CA PHE A 462 6.01 15.89 -5.80
C PHE A 462 6.74 16.85 -6.76
N LYS A 463 6.76 16.54 -8.07
CA LYS A 463 7.46 17.33 -9.10
C LYS A 463 7.21 18.83 -8.98
N GLU A 464 5.94 19.23 -8.88
CA GLU A 464 5.55 20.65 -8.80
C GLU A 464 6.14 21.36 -7.57
N ILE A 465 6.21 20.69 -6.42
CA ILE A 465 6.79 21.26 -5.20
C ILE A 465 8.29 21.53 -5.41
N TYR A 466 9.00 20.55 -6.00
CA TYR A 466 10.41 20.73 -6.34
C TYR A 466 10.63 21.85 -7.36
N THR A 467 9.86 21.85 -8.46
CA THR A 467 9.94 22.88 -9.50
C THR A 467 9.70 24.27 -8.93
N ASN A 468 8.66 24.46 -8.11
CA ASN A 468 8.34 25.76 -7.52
C ASN A 468 9.44 26.22 -6.55
N ALA A 469 9.93 25.33 -5.69
CA ALA A 469 10.99 25.64 -4.75
C ALA A 469 12.29 26.04 -5.46
N ILE A 470 12.70 25.31 -6.50
CA ILE A 470 13.93 25.57 -7.27
C ILE A 470 13.80 26.84 -8.11
N THR A 471 12.65 27.07 -8.76
CA THR A 471 12.41 28.30 -9.55
C THR A 471 12.53 29.55 -8.70
N SER A 472 12.05 29.49 -7.44
CA SER A 472 12.18 30.62 -6.50
C SER A 472 13.64 30.99 -6.17
N VAL A 473 14.59 30.07 -6.39
CA VAL A 473 16.02 30.32 -6.22
C VAL A 473 16.64 30.89 -7.50
N LEU A 474 16.28 30.31 -8.65
CA LEU A 474 16.81 30.68 -9.97
C LEU A 474 16.38 32.08 -10.43
N VAL A 475 15.16 32.49 -10.08
CA VAL A 475 14.64 33.83 -10.37
C VAL A 475 14.28 34.50 -9.04
N PRO A 476 15.25 35.13 -8.36
CA PRO A 476 14.96 35.92 -7.18
C PRO A 476 14.00 37.05 -7.57
N SER A 477 12.89 37.17 -6.85
CA SER A 477 11.88 38.21 -7.06
C SER A 477 12.43 39.62 -6.80
#